data_AF-Q57VL8-F1
#
_entry.id   AF-Q57VL8-F1
#
_cell.length_a   1.000
_cell.length_b   1.000
_cell.length_c   1.000
_cell.angle_alpha   90.00
_cell.angle_beta   90.00
_cell.angle_gamma   90.00
#
_symmetry.space_group_name_H-M   'P 1'
#
loop_
_entity.id
_entity.type
_entity.pdbx_description
1 polymer ?
#
loop_
_entity_poly.entity_id
_entity_poly.type
_entity_poly.pdbx_seq_one_letter_code
_entity_poly.pdbx_strand_id
1 'polypeptide(L)'
;MHFLLSFFLPFFLSVMSSKVGQEFSQYVTEISQSQRHHVADRVEQLARHQSRAWYYLVGCVTFTTSSVMLVFRLWGPRHIFKNSVYYTRPLPPAISMGVVLYGILYTCRGMLMRSRICTMMEDYEYELKRISAHHCEEGVNQLAWLQFVTEQLKQGAEHRFDFNKLRS
;
A
#
# COMPACT_ATOMS: atom_id res chain seq x y z
N MET A 1 56.91 -5.91 29.69
CA MET A 1 56.08 -6.43 28.58
C MET A 1 54.57 -6.38 28.82
N HIS A 2 54.06 -6.34 30.07
CA HIS A 2 52.61 -6.25 30.33
C HIS A 2 51.94 -4.93 29.89
N PHE A 3 52.67 -3.81 29.85
CA PHE A 3 52.10 -2.50 29.50
C PHE A 3 51.72 -2.33 28.03
N LEU A 4 52.38 -3.05 27.11
CA LEU A 4 52.03 -3.00 25.69
C LEU A 4 50.76 -3.80 25.41
N LEU A 5 50.61 -4.97 26.04
CA LEU A 5 49.42 -5.83 25.89
C LEU A 5 48.14 -5.12 26.36
N SER A 6 48.19 -4.37 27.47
CA SER A 6 47.03 -3.63 27.98
C SER A 6 46.66 -2.40 27.17
N PHE A 7 47.59 -1.82 26.38
CA PHE A 7 47.28 -0.69 25.51
C PHE A 7 46.72 -1.13 24.15
N PHE A 8 47.23 -2.25 23.61
CA PHE A 8 46.75 -2.78 22.33
C PHE A 8 45.39 -3.47 22.43
N LEU A 9 45.07 -4.17 23.53
CA LEU A 9 43.77 -4.83 23.70
C LEU A 9 42.55 -3.92 23.55
N PRO A 10 42.46 -2.74 24.21
CA PRO A 10 41.34 -1.83 24.03
C PRO A 10 41.33 -1.20 22.64
N PHE A 11 42.50 -0.96 22.03
CA PHE A 11 42.56 -0.46 20.66
C PHE A 11 42.04 -1.50 19.66
N PHE A 12 42.47 -2.75 19.75
CA PHE A 12 41.96 -3.84 18.91
C PHE A 12 40.49 -4.13 19.16
N LEU A 13 40.02 -4.11 20.41
CA LEU A 13 38.59 -4.24 20.73
C LEU A 13 37.78 -3.08 20.16
N SER A 14 38.28 -1.85 20.22
CA SER A 14 37.63 -0.67 19.63
C SER A 14 37.60 -0.75 18.10
N VAL A 15 38.70 -1.16 17.45
CA VAL A 15 38.77 -1.35 15.99
C VAL A 15 37.91 -2.53 15.53
N MET A 16 37.85 -3.61 16.30
CA MET A 16 37.00 -4.76 15.99
C MET A 16 35.53 -4.42 16.18
N SER A 17 35.21 -3.67 17.24
CA SER A 17 33.85 -3.14 17.46
C SER A 17 33.43 -2.14 16.40
N SER A 18 34.35 -1.31 15.88
CA SER A 18 34.03 -0.36 14.81
C SER A 18 33.81 -1.07 13.47
N LYS A 19 34.57 -2.14 13.16
CA LYS A 19 34.32 -3.00 11.99
C LYS A 19 32.97 -3.69 12.07
N VAL A 20 32.64 -4.31 13.20
CA VAL A 20 31.32 -4.94 13.41
C VAL A 20 30.19 -3.92 13.31
N GLY A 21 30.38 -2.71 13.84
CA GLY A 21 29.41 -1.63 13.71
C GLY A 21 29.22 -1.17 12.26
N GLN A 22 30.30 -1.08 11.47
CA GLN A 22 30.22 -0.74 10.05
C GLN A 22 29.54 -1.83 9.22
N GLU A 23 29.87 -3.10 9.45
CA GLU A 23 29.21 -4.23 8.79
C GLU A 23 27.71 -4.28 9.12
N PHE A 24 27.35 -4.02 10.38
CA PHE A 24 25.95 -3.97 10.80
C PHE A 24 25.20 -2.77 10.17
N SER A 25 25.81 -1.58 10.15
CA SER A 25 25.22 -0.40 9.50
C SER A 25 25.01 -0.61 8.00
N GLN A 26 25.97 -1.24 7.30
CA GLN A 26 25.83 -1.62 5.90
C GLN A 26 24.67 -2.62 5.70
N TYR A 27 24.60 -3.66 6.53
CA TYR A 27 23.50 -4.63 6.48
C TYR A 27 22.13 -3.97 6.69
N VAL A 28 22.00 -3.06 7.67
CA VAL A 28 20.76 -2.31 7.90
C VAL A 28 20.42 -1.42 6.70
N THR A 29 21.42 -0.79 6.10
CA THR A 29 21.24 0.04 4.89
C THR A 29 20.69 -0.78 3.73
N GLU A 30 21.27 -1.94 3.44
CA GLU A 30 20.83 -2.83 2.36
C GLU A 30 19.38 -3.32 2.57
N ILE A 31 19.04 -3.73 3.80
CA ILE A 31 17.67 -4.12 4.15
C ILE A 31 16.71 -2.94 3.99
N SER A 32 17.09 -1.77 4.49
CA SER A 32 16.25 -0.58 4.43
C SER A 32 15.94 -0.20 2.98
N GLN A 33 16.93 -0.30 2.08
CA GLN A 33 16.76 0.01 0.66
C GLN A 33 15.78 -0.96 -0.01
N SER A 34 15.90 -2.27 0.28
CA SER A 34 14.99 -3.29 -0.22
C SER A 34 13.56 -3.09 0.29
N GLN A 35 13.40 -2.79 1.58
CA GLN A 35 12.11 -2.50 2.19
C GLN A 35 11.47 -1.24 1.60
N ARG A 36 12.24 -0.16 1.41
CA ARG A 36 11.77 1.09 0.79
C ARG A 36 11.27 0.85 -0.62
N HIS A 37 12.02 0.12 -1.43
CA HIS A 37 11.59 -0.26 -2.79
C HIS A 37 10.27 -1.04 -2.75
N HIS A 38 10.18 -2.05 -1.89
CA HIS A 38 8.97 -2.88 -1.82
C HIS A 38 7.75 -2.09 -1.32
N VAL A 39 7.90 -1.23 -0.30
CA VAL A 39 6.84 -0.34 0.16
C VAL A 39 6.45 0.65 -0.94
N ALA A 40 7.42 1.30 -1.59
CA ALA A 40 7.16 2.26 -2.67
C ALA A 40 6.35 1.67 -3.81
N ASP A 41 6.67 0.44 -4.24
CA ASP A 41 5.93 -0.24 -5.30
C ASP A 41 4.47 -0.52 -4.89
N ARG A 42 4.22 -0.86 -3.61
CA ARG A 42 2.86 -1.09 -3.11
C ARG A 42 2.07 0.22 -2.97
N VAL A 43 2.71 1.28 -2.50
CA VAL A 43 2.10 2.61 -2.42
C VAL A 43 1.79 3.13 -3.82
N GLU A 44 2.67 2.90 -4.80
CA GLU A 44 2.42 3.24 -6.20
C GLU A 44 1.23 2.46 -6.78
N GLN A 45 1.12 1.16 -6.47
CA GLN A 45 -0.05 0.36 -6.86
C GLN A 45 -1.35 0.91 -6.26
N LEU A 46 -1.31 1.36 -5.00
CA LEU A 46 -2.46 2.00 -4.34
C LEU A 46 -2.82 3.34 -5.00
N ALA A 47 -1.85 4.20 -5.30
CA ALA A 47 -2.07 5.45 -6.01
C ALA A 47 -2.64 5.21 -7.43
N ARG A 48 -2.13 4.21 -8.15
CA ARG A 48 -2.69 3.78 -9.44
C ARG A 48 -4.13 3.29 -9.29
N HIS A 49 -4.46 2.55 -8.24
CA HIS A 49 -5.84 2.14 -7.97
C HIS A 49 -6.76 3.34 -7.80
N GLN A 50 -6.31 4.38 -7.10
CA GLN A 50 -7.07 5.62 -6.96
C GLN A 50 -7.29 6.35 -8.29
N SER A 51 -6.25 6.45 -9.11
CA SER A 51 -6.35 7.06 -10.44
C SER A 51 -7.33 6.32 -11.37
N ARG A 52 -7.60 5.03 -11.10
CA ARG A 52 -8.49 4.18 -11.90
C ARG A 52 -9.94 4.16 -11.42
N ALA A 53 -10.32 5.01 -10.47
CA ALA A 53 -11.69 5.12 -9.94
C ALA A 53 -12.76 5.12 -11.05
N TRP A 54 -12.52 5.87 -12.13
CA TRP A 54 -13.44 5.97 -13.26
C TRP A 54 -13.74 4.61 -13.93
N TYR A 55 -12.74 3.75 -14.10
CA TYR A 55 -12.93 2.43 -14.70
C TYR A 55 -13.82 1.53 -13.84
N TYR A 56 -13.70 1.63 -12.51
CA TYR A 56 -14.59 0.90 -11.59
C TYR A 56 -16.01 1.42 -11.69
N LEU A 57 -16.21 2.74 -11.78
CA LEU A 57 -17.53 3.34 -11.90
C LEU A 57 -18.23 2.87 -13.17
N VAL A 58 -17.57 3.02 -14.32
CA VAL A 58 -18.10 2.60 -15.62
C VAL A 58 -18.38 1.11 -15.61
N GLY A 59 -17.45 0.28 -15.12
CA GLY A 59 -17.64 -1.17 -15.04
C GLY A 59 -18.82 -1.59 -14.17
N CYS A 60 -19.03 -0.95 -13.01
CA CYS A 60 -20.16 -1.27 -12.14
C CYS A 60 -21.50 -0.84 -12.76
N VAL A 61 -21.56 0.36 -13.33
CA VAL A 61 -22.80 0.88 -13.96
C VAL A 61 -23.17 0.07 -15.21
N THR A 62 -22.20 -0.27 -16.06
CA THR A 62 -22.46 -1.11 -17.25
C THR A 62 -22.88 -2.51 -16.85
N PHE A 63 -22.25 -3.08 -15.81
CA PHE A 63 -22.61 -4.40 -15.28
C PHE A 63 -24.04 -4.44 -14.74
N THR A 64 -24.43 -3.50 -13.86
CA THR A 64 -25.79 -3.47 -13.31
C THR A 64 -26.83 -3.20 -14.40
N THR A 65 -26.57 -2.27 -15.30
CA THR A 65 -27.46 -1.95 -16.42
C THR A 65 -27.66 -3.17 -17.33
N SER A 66 -26.58 -3.85 -17.70
CA SER A 66 -26.63 -5.04 -18.57
C SER A 66 -27.31 -6.21 -17.88
N SER A 67 -27.01 -6.44 -16.60
CA SER A 67 -27.61 -7.49 -15.79
C SER A 67 -29.13 -7.31 -15.67
N VAL A 68 -29.57 -6.09 -15.34
CA VAL A 68 -30.98 -5.76 -15.24
C VAL A 68 -31.66 -5.96 -16.61
N MET A 69 -31.08 -5.47 -17.70
CA MET A 69 -31.63 -5.70 -19.04
C MET A 69 -31.73 -7.18 -19.41
N LEU A 70 -30.75 -7.99 -19.03
CA LEU A 70 -30.74 -9.43 -19.29
C LEU A 70 -31.84 -10.14 -18.49
N VAL A 71 -32.00 -9.80 -17.21
CA VAL A 71 -33.09 -10.33 -16.36
C VAL A 71 -34.45 -9.95 -16.95
N PHE A 72 -34.64 -8.68 -17.34
CA PHE A 72 -35.88 -8.23 -17.99
C PHE A 72 -36.11 -8.91 -19.35
N ARG A 73 -35.05 -9.24 -20.10
CA ARG A 73 -35.18 -9.95 -21.37
C ARG A 73 -35.58 -11.42 -21.18
N LEU A 74 -35.07 -12.09 -20.15
CA LEU A 74 -35.33 -13.51 -19.92
C LEU A 74 -36.66 -13.74 -19.16
N TRP A 75 -36.95 -12.93 -18.16
CA TRP A 75 -38.08 -13.12 -17.24
C TRP A 75 -39.15 -12.04 -17.34
N GLY A 76 -38.90 -10.96 -18.08
CA GLY A 76 -39.84 -9.86 -18.18
C GLY A 76 -41.12 -10.25 -18.94
N PRO A 77 -42.26 -9.64 -18.58
CA PRO A 77 -43.54 -9.91 -19.21
C PRO A 77 -43.51 -9.49 -20.68
N ARG A 78 -43.49 -10.47 -21.59
CA ARG A 78 -43.46 -10.27 -23.06
C ARG A 78 -44.56 -9.33 -23.57
N HIS A 79 -45.69 -9.22 -22.87
CA HIS A 79 -46.82 -8.38 -23.27
C HIS A 79 -46.64 -6.88 -22.97
N ILE A 80 -45.91 -6.50 -21.90
CA ILE A 80 -45.69 -5.08 -21.55
C ILE A 80 -44.71 -4.43 -22.53
N PHE A 81 -43.87 -5.24 -23.16
CA PHE A 81 -42.83 -4.80 -24.10
C PHE A 81 -43.33 -4.37 -25.48
N LYS A 82 -44.65 -4.43 -25.74
CA LYS A 82 -45.22 -3.86 -26.98
C LYS A 82 -45.00 -2.35 -27.06
N ASN A 83 -44.86 -1.67 -25.92
CA ASN A 83 -44.45 -0.27 -25.86
C ASN A 83 -42.97 -0.15 -25.46
N SER A 84 -42.14 0.35 -26.37
CA SER A 84 -40.70 0.55 -26.18
C SER A 84 -40.34 1.37 -24.93
N VAL A 85 -41.26 2.25 -24.49
CA VAL A 85 -41.09 3.11 -23.31
C VAL A 85 -40.92 2.31 -22.01
N TYR A 86 -41.45 1.09 -21.90
CA TYR A 86 -41.30 0.30 -20.68
C TYR A 86 -39.91 -0.32 -20.53
N TYR A 87 -39.15 -0.49 -21.62
CA TYR A 87 -37.76 -0.96 -21.56
C TYR A 87 -36.82 0.02 -20.87
N THR A 88 -37.11 1.32 -20.86
CA THR A 88 -36.21 2.32 -20.25
C THR A 88 -36.49 2.55 -18.77
N ARG A 89 -37.65 2.11 -18.25
CA ARG A 89 -38.02 2.25 -16.84
C ARG A 89 -37.07 1.60 -15.83
N PRO A 90 -36.43 0.45 -16.09
CA PRO A 90 -35.48 -0.12 -15.14
C PRO A 90 -34.07 0.50 -15.22
N LEU A 91 -33.80 1.42 -16.17
CA LEU A 91 -32.47 2.04 -16.28
C LEU A 91 -32.12 2.92 -15.08
N PRO A 92 -32.97 3.86 -14.61
CA PRO A 92 -32.64 4.67 -13.44
C PRO A 92 -32.28 3.87 -12.18
N PRO A 93 -33.06 2.84 -11.75
CA PRO A 93 -32.68 2.03 -10.59
C PRO A 93 -31.46 1.15 -10.86
N ALA A 94 -31.23 0.67 -12.09
CA ALA A 94 -30.03 -0.09 -12.42
C ALA A 94 -28.76 0.76 -12.31
N ILE A 95 -28.82 2.01 -12.79
CA ILE A 95 -27.71 2.96 -12.70
C ILE A 95 -27.44 3.31 -11.25
N SER A 96 -28.47 3.60 -10.45
CA SER A 96 -28.28 3.94 -9.02
C SER A 96 -27.64 2.78 -8.25
N MET A 97 -28.07 1.54 -8.49
CA MET A 97 -27.44 0.36 -7.91
C MET A 97 -25.99 0.19 -8.37
N GLY A 98 -25.67 0.53 -9.62
CA GLY A 98 -24.30 0.51 -10.14
C GLY A 98 -23.38 1.50 -9.43
N VAL A 99 -23.88 2.70 -9.12
CA VAL A 99 -23.14 3.71 -8.36
C VAL A 99 -22.89 3.25 -6.92
N VAL A 100 -23.89 2.65 -6.28
CA VAL A 100 -23.73 2.07 -4.93
C VAL A 100 -22.70 0.95 -4.94
N LEU A 101 -22.79 0.04 -5.92
CA LEU A 101 -21.85 -1.07 -6.07
C LEU A 101 -20.42 -0.59 -6.31
N TYR A 102 -20.25 0.47 -7.12
CA TYR A 102 -18.98 1.15 -7.29
C TYR A 102 -18.43 1.65 -5.95
N GLY A 103 -19.24 2.39 -5.18
CA GLY A 103 -18.83 2.92 -3.89
C GLY A 103 -18.34 1.83 -2.94
N ILE A 104 -19.03 0.70 -2.88
CA ILE A 104 -18.64 -0.46 -2.06
C ILE A 104 -17.34 -1.06 -2.58
N LEU A 105 -17.29 -1.47 -3.85
CA LEU A 105 -16.14 -2.20 -4.40
C LEU A 105 -14.86 -1.38 -4.40
N TYR A 106 -14.95 -0.10 -4.78
CA TYR A 106 -13.80 0.80 -4.81
C TYR A 106 -13.28 1.08 -3.40
N THR A 107 -14.17 1.39 -2.45
CA THR A 107 -13.77 1.67 -1.07
C THR A 107 -13.21 0.43 -0.38
N CYS A 108 -13.88 -0.72 -0.47
CA CYS A 108 -13.41 -1.97 0.13
C CYS A 108 -12.05 -2.38 -0.45
N ARG A 109 -11.86 -2.28 -1.76
CA ARG A 109 -10.57 -2.60 -2.39
C ARG A 109 -9.46 -1.64 -1.95
N GLY A 110 -9.74 -0.34 -1.91
CA GLY A 110 -8.80 0.66 -1.40
C GLY A 110 -8.42 0.42 0.06
N MET A 111 -9.39 0.10 0.92
CA MET A 111 -9.15 -0.24 2.32
C MET A 111 -8.31 -1.51 2.48
N LEU A 112 -8.60 -2.56 1.71
CA LEU A 112 -7.83 -3.81 1.73
C LEU A 112 -6.37 -3.59 1.29
N MET A 113 -6.15 -2.76 0.27
CA MET A 113 -4.80 -2.40 -0.17
C MET A 113 -4.05 -1.63 0.92
N ARG A 114 -4.67 -0.60 1.51
CA ARG A 114 -4.08 0.17 2.62
C ARG A 114 -3.74 -0.70 3.82
N SER A 115 -4.70 -1.53 4.25
CA SER A 115 -4.51 -2.41 5.40
C SER A 115 -3.33 -3.35 5.20
N ARG A 116 -3.18 -3.95 4.01
CA ARG A 116 -2.03 -4.82 3.70
C ARG A 116 -0.69 -4.07 3.76
N ILE A 117 -0.64 -2.84 3.26
CA ILE A 117 0.57 -2.02 3.31
C ILE A 117 0.91 -1.68 4.76
N CYS A 118 -0.07 -1.25 5.57
CA CYS A 118 0.16 -0.94 6.97
C CYS A 118 0.67 -2.15 7.75
N THR A 119 0.04 -3.32 7.61
CA THR A 119 0.51 -4.55 8.29
C THR A 119 1.94 -4.91 7.89
N MET A 120 2.27 -4.81 6.60
CA MET A 120 3.64 -5.07 6.13
C MET A 120 4.65 -4.07 6.71
N MET A 121 4.27 -2.80 6.87
CA MET A 121 5.14 -1.79 7.48
C MET A 121 5.32 -2.01 8.98
N GLU A 122 4.27 -2.44 9.68
CA GLU A 122 4.34 -2.85 11.09
C GLU A 122 5.29 -4.04 11.27
N ASP A 123 5.25 -5.02 10.36
CA ASP A 123 6.19 -6.16 10.35
C ASP A 123 7.65 -5.70 10.15
N TYR A 124 7.88 -4.73 9.27
CA TYR A 124 9.22 -4.15 9.07
C TYR A 124 9.71 -3.35 10.27
N GLU A 125 8.83 -2.57 10.90
CA GLU A 125 9.15 -1.89 12.15
C GLU A 125 9.52 -2.88 13.26
N TYR A 126 8.77 -3.98 13.37
CA TYR A 126 9.05 -5.05 14.33
C TYR A 126 10.41 -5.70 14.09
N GLU A 127 10.72 -6.09 12.85
CA GLU A 127 12.02 -6.71 12.50
C GLU A 127 13.20 -5.76 12.74
N LEU A 128 13.07 -4.46 12.42
CA LEU A 128 14.10 -3.46 12.70
C LEU A 128 14.37 -3.30 14.20
N LYS A 129 13.32 -3.34 15.04
CA LYS A 129 13.46 -3.30 16.50
C LYS A 129 14.10 -4.58 17.03
N ARG A 130 13.75 -5.73 16.46
CA ARG A 130 14.28 -7.06 16.86
C ARG A 130 15.78 -7.17 16.63
N ILE A 131 16.30 -6.65 15.52
CA ILE A 131 17.75 -6.63 15.26
C ILE A 131 18.48 -5.50 16.00
N SER A 132 17.79 -4.74 16.85
CA SER A 132 18.32 -3.56 17.53
C SER A 132 18.88 -2.48 16.60
N ALA A 133 18.33 -2.36 15.38
CA ALA A 133 18.75 -1.34 14.42
C ALA A 133 18.52 0.09 14.94
N HIS A 134 17.65 0.26 15.94
CA HIS A 134 17.42 1.54 16.61
C HIS A 134 18.66 2.11 17.35
N HIS A 135 19.73 1.33 17.53
CA HIS A 135 21.01 1.82 18.04
C HIS A 135 21.92 2.42 16.96
N CYS A 136 21.53 2.29 15.69
CA CYS A 136 22.28 2.73 14.52
C CYS A 136 21.51 3.88 13.85
N GLU A 137 22.22 4.90 13.36
CA GLU A 137 21.62 6.09 12.75
C GLU A 137 20.73 5.71 11.55
N GLU A 138 21.18 4.78 10.72
CA GLU A 138 20.43 4.29 9.56
C GLU A 138 19.12 3.60 9.96
N GLY A 139 19.13 2.84 11.06
CA GLY A 139 17.93 2.18 11.57
C GLY A 139 16.91 3.17 12.14
N VAL A 140 17.37 4.21 12.83
CA VAL A 140 16.50 5.31 13.30
C VAL A 140 15.87 6.06 12.12
N ASN A 141 16.67 6.37 11.10
CA ASN A 141 16.19 7.02 9.88
C ASN A 141 15.14 6.16 9.15
N GLN A 142 15.34 4.84 9.09
CA GLN A 142 14.38 3.92 8.49
C GLN A 142 13.07 3.82 9.29
N LEU A 143 13.15 3.78 10.63
CA LEU A 143 11.95 3.79 11.49
C LEU A 143 11.15 5.09 11.32
N ALA A 144 11.84 6.24 11.30
CA ALA A 144 11.20 7.53 11.06
C ALA A 144 10.53 7.58 9.68
N TRP A 145 11.19 7.02 8.65
CA TRP A 145 10.63 6.90 7.31
C TRP A 145 9.37 6.04 7.27
N LEU A 146 9.37 4.86 7.92
CA LEU A 146 8.20 3.99 8.01
C LEU A 146 7.04 4.68 8.72
N GLN A 147 7.30 5.39 9.81
CA GLN A 147 6.26 6.14 10.53
C GLN A 147 5.67 7.25 9.66
N PHE A 148 6.51 8.03 8.99
CA PHE A 148 6.06 9.07 8.07
C PHE A 148 5.16 8.50 6.96
N VAL A 149 5.60 7.44 6.29
CA VAL A 149 4.81 6.82 5.21
C VAL A 149 3.49 6.26 5.75
N THR A 150 3.50 5.67 6.95
CA THR A 150 2.28 5.13 7.59
C THR A 150 1.27 6.24 7.91
N GLU A 151 1.74 7.38 8.43
CA GLU A 151 0.87 8.53 8.72
C GLU A 151 0.24 9.10 7.45
N GLN A 152 1.02 9.27 6.39
CA GLN A 152 0.54 9.75 5.10
C GLN A 152 -0.49 8.79 4.47
N LEU A 153 -0.28 7.46 4.60
CA LEU A 153 -1.23 6.44 4.17
C LEU A 153 -2.55 6.51 4.96
N LYS A 154 -2.48 6.72 6.28
CA LYS A 154 -3.66 6.90 7.13
C LYS A 154 -4.44 8.17 6.77
N GLN A 155 -3.75 9.22 6.32
CA GLN A 155 -4.37 10.46 5.85
C GLN A 155 -4.97 10.37 4.43
N GLY A 156 -4.71 9.29 3.69
CA GLY A 156 -5.17 9.18 2.29
C GLY A 156 -4.46 10.17 1.34
N ALA A 157 -3.22 10.51 1.64
CA ALA A 157 -2.42 11.48 0.89
C ALA A 157 -1.49 10.82 -0.15
N GLU A 158 -1.85 9.64 -0.66
CA GLU A 158 -0.94 8.80 -1.47
C GLU A 158 -0.55 9.45 -2.81
N HIS A 159 -1.41 10.30 -3.34
CA HIS A 159 -1.17 11.07 -4.56
C HIS A 159 -0.06 12.13 -4.41
N ARG A 160 0.37 12.45 -3.19
CA ARG A 160 1.41 13.46 -2.92
C ARG A 160 2.81 12.88 -2.86
N PHE A 161 2.94 11.56 -2.86
CA PHE A 161 4.24 10.93 -2.80
C PHE A 161 4.99 11.11 -4.11
N ASP A 162 6.23 11.56 -3.99
CA ASP A 162 7.23 11.42 -5.03
C ASP A 162 7.84 10.02 -4.91
N PHE A 163 7.42 9.11 -5.78
CA PHE A 163 7.85 7.71 -5.75
C PHE A 163 9.37 7.54 -5.93
N ASN A 164 10.03 8.49 -6.61
CA ASN A 164 11.49 8.42 -6.76
C ASN A 164 12.18 8.70 -5.42
N LYS A 165 11.68 9.67 -4.65
CA LYS A 165 12.15 9.95 -3.28
C LYS A 165 11.74 8.87 -2.28
N LEU A 166 10.63 8.18 -2.54
CA LEU A 166 10.19 7.08 -1.68
C LEU A 166 11.09 5.84 -1.82
N ARG A 167 11.77 5.68 -2.97
CA ARG A 167 12.69 4.56 -3.25
C ARG A 167 14.14 4.83 -2.82
N SER A 168 14.55 6.10 -2.70
CA SER A 168 15.89 6.52 -2.22
C SER A 168 16.04 6.35 -0.72
#